data_AF-A0A699I2W8-F1
#
_entry.id   AF-A0A699I2W8-F1
#
_cell.length_a   1.000
_cell.length_b   1.000
_cell.length_c   1.000
_cell.angle_alpha   90.00
_cell.angle_beta   90.00
_cell.angle_gamma   90.00
#
_symmetry.space_group_name_H-M   'P 1'
#
loop_
_entity.id
_entity.type
_entity.pdbx_description
1 polymer ?
#
loop_
_entity_poly.entity_id
_entity_poly.type
_entity_poly.pdbx_seq_one_letter_code
_entity_poly.pdbx_strand_id
1 'polypeptide(L)'
;MVVFQAFANWLLDVGNGEIGDPNEEDAHDSSWITIPYDYLVSRDERGLLELIDFIYDDTTLRAPTAGSLQEKALVCPKNATAYAVNAKILSDIEGESRTYLSNNQAIPMGRETSETDLLCSMKYLNTITFPGFPPHVLELKVGSPIMLL
;
A
#
# COMPACT_ATOMS: atom_id res chain seq x y z
N MET A 1 -25.74 -5.62 -4.55
CA MET A 1 -26.01 -4.18 -4.78
C MET A 1 -26.48 -3.43 -3.53
N VAL A 2 -27.20 -4.06 -2.58
CA VAL A 2 -27.74 -3.38 -1.37
C VAL A 2 -26.67 -3.09 -0.29
N VAL A 3 -25.64 -3.94 -0.16
CA VAL A 3 -24.60 -3.83 0.89
C VAL A 3 -23.74 -2.58 0.74
N PHE A 4 -23.39 -2.19 -0.49
CA PHE A 4 -22.56 -1.01 -0.72
C PHE A 4 -23.25 0.31 -0.35
N GLN A 5 -24.57 0.41 -0.54
CA GLN A 5 -25.29 1.66 -0.20
C GLN A 5 -25.38 1.85 1.31
N ALA A 6 -25.61 0.78 2.07
CA ALA A 6 -25.64 0.83 3.53
C ALA A 6 -24.26 1.21 4.11
N PHE A 7 -23.19 0.62 3.58
CA PHE A 7 -21.82 0.99 3.95
C PHE A 7 -21.48 2.43 3.58
N ALA A 8 -21.83 2.86 2.36
CA ALA A 8 -21.56 4.22 1.89
C ALA A 8 -22.31 5.28 2.73
N ASN A 9 -23.58 5.02 3.07
CA ASN A 9 -24.34 5.91 3.95
C ASN A 9 -23.72 5.95 5.35
N TRP A 10 -23.38 4.79 5.92
CA TRP A 10 -22.71 4.74 7.23
C TRP A 10 -21.38 5.51 7.23
N LEU A 11 -20.59 5.38 6.17
CA LEU A 11 -19.32 6.10 6.04
C LEU A 11 -19.54 7.62 5.92
N LEU A 12 -20.60 8.05 5.22
CA LEU A 12 -20.99 9.46 5.14
C LEU A 12 -21.43 10.00 6.50
N ASP A 13 -22.27 9.25 7.23
CA ASP A 13 -22.74 9.64 8.55
C ASP A 13 -21.59 9.77 9.55
N VAL A 14 -20.56 8.91 9.46
CA VAL A 14 -19.29 9.06 10.20
C VAL A 14 -18.55 10.33 9.78
N GLY A 15 -18.43 10.60 8.47
CA GLY A 15 -17.78 11.82 7.96
C GLY A 15 -18.49 13.12 8.32
N ASN A 16 -19.82 13.06 8.54
CA ASN A 16 -20.65 14.18 8.98
C ASN A 16 -20.68 14.35 10.51
N GLY A 17 -20.10 13.42 11.28
CA GLY A 17 -20.17 13.44 12.74
C GLY A 17 -21.54 13.06 13.31
N GLU A 18 -22.41 12.41 12.52
CA GLU A 18 -23.72 11.91 12.98
C GLU A 18 -23.59 10.58 13.73
N ILE A 19 -22.50 9.84 13.47
CA ILE A 19 -22.16 8.58 14.15
C ILE A 19 -20.88 8.77 14.94
N GLY A 20 -20.96 8.50 16.24
CA GLY A 20 -19.83 8.47 17.15
C GLY A 20 -20.21 8.91 18.55
N ASP A 21 -19.32 8.66 19.51
CA ASP A 21 -19.47 9.16 20.87
C ASP A 21 -18.95 10.60 20.90
N PRO A 22 -19.80 11.58 21.29
CA PRO A 22 -19.42 12.98 21.30
C PRO A 22 -18.23 13.21 22.25
N ASN A 23 -17.31 14.06 21.83
CA ASN A 23 -16.19 14.48 22.66
C ASN A 23 -16.71 15.27 23.88
N GLU A 24 -16.12 15.04 25.05
CA GLU A 24 -16.51 15.72 26.29
C GLU A 24 -16.29 17.25 26.23
N GLU A 25 -15.34 17.72 25.43
CA GLU A 25 -14.99 19.14 25.26
C GLU A 25 -15.66 19.80 24.04
N ASP A 26 -16.06 19.01 23.03
CA ASP A 26 -16.74 19.50 21.81
C ASP A 26 -17.84 18.53 21.35
N ALA A 27 -19.10 18.88 21.60
CA ALA A 27 -20.25 18.07 21.22
C ALA A 27 -20.44 17.94 19.68
N HIS A 28 -19.68 18.69 18.88
CA HIS A 28 -19.67 18.58 17.42
C HIS A 28 -18.55 17.69 16.87
N ASP A 29 -17.68 17.16 17.73
CA ASP A 29 -16.64 16.21 17.36
C ASP A 29 -16.91 14.84 17.99
N SER A 30 -16.59 13.77 17.25
CA SER A 30 -16.76 12.39 17.70
C SER A 30 -15.41 11.79 18.04
N SER A 31 -15.25 11.39 19.30
CA SER A 31 -13.97 10.84 19.81
C SER A 31 -13.79 9.35 19.48
N TRP A 32 -14.90 8.61 19.41
CA TRP A 32 -14.90 7.18 19.14
C TRP A 32 -16.03 6.80 18.18
N ILE A 33 -15.76 5.86 17.29
CA ILE A 33 -16.76 5.22 16.44
C ILE A 33 -16.73 3.71 16.64
N THR A 34 -17.90 3.07 16.61
CA THR A 34 -17.99 1.61 16.57
C THR A 34 -18.22 1.18 15.13
N ILE A 35 -17.28 0.43 14.55
CA ILE A 35 -17.41 -0.14 13.21
C ILE A 35 -18.28 -1.40 13.30
N PRO A 36 -19.42 -1.48 12.58
CA PRO A 36 -20.23 -2.69 12.51
C PRO A 36 -19.43 -3.92 12.09
N TYR A 37 -19.72 -5.08 12.69
CA TYR A 37 -19.02 -6.33 12.38
C TYR A 37 -19.11 -6.72 10.90
N ASP A 38 -20.22 -6.40 10.23
CA ASP A 38 -20.41 -6.67 8.80
C ASP A 38 -19.44 -5.89 7.88
N TYR A 39 -18.79 -4.85 8.40
CA TYR A 39 -17.79 -4.05 7.69
C TYR A 39 -16.36 -4.41 8.07
N LEU A 40 -16.17 -5.34 9.02
CA LEU A 40 -14.86 -5.79 9.46
C LEU A 40 -14.40 -6.99 8.64
N VAL A 41 -13.16 -6.93 8.21
CA VAL A 41 -12.44 -8.06 7.62
C VAL A 41 -11.75 -8.84 8.75
N SER A 42 -11.57 -10.15 8.58
CA SER A 42 -10.81 -10.98 9.53
C SER A 42 -9.41 -10.38 9.78
N ARG A 43 -8.93 -10.48 11.02
CA ARG A 43 -7.62 -9.91 11.43
C ARG A 43 -6.43 -10.79 11.08
N ASP A 44 -6.67 -11.96 10.48
CA ASP A 44 -5.64 -12.90 10.06
C ASP A 44 -5.28 -12.72 8.58
N GLU A 45 -4.32 -13.51 8.09
CA GLU A 45 -3.88 -13.47 6.69
C GLU A 45 -5.02 -13.78 5.71
N ARG A 46 -6.03 -14.56 6.14
CA ARG A 46 -7.18 -14.91 5.29
C ARG A 46 -8.01 -13.68 4.99
N GLY A 47 -8.19 -12.78 5.97
CA GLY A 47 -8.88 -11.53 5.76
C GLY A 47 -8.23 -10.66 4.68
N LEU A 48 -6.89 -10.58 4.66
CA LEU A 48 -6.19 -9.84 3.60
C LEU A 48 -6.41 -10.48 2.22
N LEU A 49 -6.36 -11.81 2.14
CA LEU A 49 -6.62 -12.54 0.89
C LEU A 49 -8.05 -12.32 0.40
N GLU A 50 -9.04 -12.40 1.30
CA GLU A 50 -10.44 -12.12 0.98
C GLU A 50 -10.64 -10.69 0.47
N LEU A 51 -9.95 -9.71 1.06
CA LEU A 51 -9.99 -8.31 0.60
C LEU A 51 -9.34 -8.14 -0.77
N ILE A 52 -8.20 -8.82 -1.02
CA ILE A 52 -7.53 -8.81 -2.32
C ILE A 52 -8.45 -9.42 -3.37
N ASP A 53 -9.02 -10.61 -3.13
CA ASP A 53 -9.92 -11.30 -4.08
C ASP A 53 -11.21 -10.51 -4.34
N PHE A 54 -11.71 -9.80 -3.33
CA PHE A 54 -12.88 -8.93 -3.45
C PHE A 54 -12.63 -7.74 -4.38
N ILE A 55 -11.45 -7.11 -4.29
CA ILE A 55 -11.10 -5.95 -5.10
C ILE A 55 -10.59 -6.40 -6.48
N TYR A 56 -9.67 -7.35 -6.51
CA TYR A 56 -8.96 -7.87 -7.66
C TYR A 56 -9.41 -9.31 -7.95
N ASP A 57 -10.53 -9.44 -8.66
CA ASP A 57 -11.03 -10.74 -9.08
C ASP A 57 -9.98 -11.54 -9.89
N ASP A 58 -10.17 -12.86 -9.94
CA ASP A 58 -9.28 -13.80 -10.65
C ASP A 58 -9.07 -13.42 -12.12
N THR A 59 -10.09 -12.86 -12.78
CA THR A 59 -9.95 -12.40 -14.18
C THR A 59 -9.01 -11.20 -14.30
N THR A 60 -9.02 -10.31 -13.32
CA THR A 60 -8.16 -9.12 -13.25
C THR A 60 -6.72 -9.51 -12.98
N LEU A 61 -6.46 -10.46 -12.08
CA LEU A 61 -5.10 -10.87 -11.74
C LEU A 61 -4.44 -11.75 -12.82
N ARG A 62 -5.21 -12.59 -13.51
CA ARG A 62 -4.69 -13.42 -14.62
C ARG A 62 -4.39 -12.62 -15.89
N ALA A 63 -5.22 -11.63 -16.21
CA ALA A 63 -5.07 -10.85 -17.43
C ALA A 63 -5.33 -9.35 -17.17
N PRO A 64 -4.47 -8.70 -16.37
CA PRO A 64 -4.66 -7.30 -16.01
C PRO A 64 -4.59 -6.39 -17.25
N THR A 65 -5.59 -5.51 -17.37
CA THR A 65 -5.62 -4.43 -18.35
C THR A 65 -5.77 -3.09 -17.62
N ALA A 66 -5.39 -2.00 -18.29
CA ALA A 66 -5.60 -0.66 -17.72
C ALA A 66 -7.08 -0.43 -17.34
N GLY A 67 -8.02 -0.84 -18.20
CA GLY A 67 -9.45 -0.70 -17.94
C GLY A 67 -9.96 -1.54 -16.76
N SER A 68 -9.44 -2.77 -16.59
CA SER A 68 -9.86 -3.62 -15.45
C SER A 68 -9.31 -3.13 -14.12
N LEU A 69 -8.17 -2.45 -14.11
CA LEU A 69 -7.47 -1.98 -12.90
C LEU A 69 -7.84 -0.56 -12.48
N GLN A 70 -8.30 0.30 -13.40
CA GLN A 70 -8.52 1.73 -13.11
C GLN A 70 -9.56 2.00 -12.01
N GLU A 71 -10.50 1.08 -11.79
CA GLU A 71 -11.57 1.19 -10.78
C GLU A 71 -11.23 0.48 -9.45
N LYS A 72 -10.02 -0.08 -9.35
CA LYS A 72 -9.61 -0.95 -8.25
C LYS A 72 -8.46 -0.34 -7.46
N ALA A 73 -8.67 -0.13 -6.17
CA ALA A 73 -7.65 0.40 -5.28
C ALA A 73 -7.75 -0.20 -3.88
N LEU A 74 -6.60 -0.56 -3.32
CA LEU A 74 -6.44 -0.89 -1.91
C LEU A 74 -5.54 0.17 -1.27
N VAL A 75 -6.09 0.91 -0.30
CA VAL A 75 -5.41 2.02 0.36
C VAL A 75 -4.97 1.59 1.75
N CYS A 76 -3.69 1.78 2.05
CA CYS A 76 -3.11 1.46 3.34
C CYS A 76 -2.71 2.74 4.09
N PRO A 77 -2.91 2.82 5.42
CA PRO A 77 -2.47 3.97 6.21
C PRO A 77 -0.94 4.18 6.23
N LYS A 78 -0.16 3.11 6.01
CA LYS A 78 1.31 3.13 6.05
C LYS A 78 1.89 2.58 4.76
N ASN A 79 2.95 3.23 4.28
CA ASN A 79 3.69 2.78 3.08
C ASN A 79 4.24 1.36 3.24
N ALA A 80 4.76 0.99 4.42
CA ALA A 80 5.24 -0.37 4.68
C ALA A 80 4.16 -1.43 4.46
N THR A 81 2.93 -1.16 4.90
CA THR A 81 1.78 -2.04 4.67
C THR A 81 1.39 -2.05 3.19
N ALA A 82 1.38 -0.90 2.53
CA ALA A 82 1.14 -0.81 1.08
C ALA A 82 2.16 -1.65 0.29
N TYR A 83 3.45 -1.59 0.64
CA TYR A 83 4.50 -2.39 0.00
C TYR A 83 4.26 -3.89 0.17
N ALA A 84 3.91 -4.35 1.37
CA ALA A 84 3.63 -5.76 1.63
C ALA A 84 2.42 -6.26 0.81
N VAL A 85 1.35 -5.46 0.75
CA VAL A 85 0.16 -5.77 -0.05
C VAL A 85 0.47 -5.78 -1.54
N ASN A 86 1.19 -4.77 -2.03
CA ASN A 86 1.61 -4.70 -3.43
C ASN A 86 2.48 -5.89 -3.84
N ALA A 87 3.41 -6.32 -2.98
CA ALA A 87 4.23 -7.50 -3.22
C ALA A 87 3.40 -8.79 -3.31
N LYS A 88 2.37 -8.92 -2.45
CA LYS A 88 1.46 -10.07 -2.48
C LYS A 88 0.60 -10.07 -3.76
N ILE A 89 0.03 -8.94 -4.15
CA ILE A 89 -0.74 -8.83 -5.40
C ILE A 89 0.17 -9.11 -6.61
N LEU A 90 1.39 -8.56 -6.60
CA LEU A 90 2.37 -8.79 -7.66
C LEU A 90 2.76 -10.26 -7.76
N SER A 91 2.85 -11.01 -6.65
CA SER A 91 3.14 -12.44 -6.69
C SER A 91 2.05 -13.22 -7.42
N ASP A 92 0.81 -12.76 -7.34
CA ASP A 92 -0.37 -13.44 -7.87
C ASP A 92 -0.68 -13.06 -9.34
N ILE A 93 -0.15 -11.94 -9.84
CA ILE A 93 -0.25 -11.57 -11.26
C ILE A 93 0.50 -12.57 -12.16
N GLU A 94 -0.17 -13.05 -13.19
CA GLU A 94 0.45 -13.85 -14.26
C GLU A 94 1.27 -12.94 -15.20
N GLY A 95 2.53 -13.27 -15.42
CA GLY A 95 3.41 -12.49 -16.30
C GLY A 95 4.89 -12.76 -16.04
N GLU A 96 5.72 -12.40 -17.02
CA GLU A 96 7.18 -12.45 -16.85
C GLU A 96 7.60 -11.42 -15.78
N SER A 97 8.32 -11.87 -14.75
CA SER A 97 8.91 -11.01 -13.74
C SER A 97 10.29 -10.52 -14.19
N ARG A 98 10.58 -9.25 -13.92
CA ARG A 98 11.89 -8.62 -14.13
C ARG A 98 12.28 -7.86 -12.88
N THR A 99 13.51 -8.10 -12.43
CA THR A 99 14.11 -7.41 -11.29
C THR A 99 15.08 -6.34 -11.78
N TYR A 100 14.91 -5.13 -11.29
CA TYR A 100 15.78 -3.99 -11.53
C TYR A 100 16.52 -3.65 -10.24
N LEU A 101 17.84 -3.53 -10.34
CA LEU A 101 18.70 -3.16 -9.22
C LEU A 101 19.12 -1.71 -9.36
N SER A 102 18.99 -0.92 -8.29
CA SER A 102 19.50 0.45 -8.29
C SER A 102 21.03 0.46 -8.33
N ASN A 103 21.60 1.49 -8.95
CA ASN A 103 23.05 1.70 -8.99
C ASN A 103 23.39 2.94 -8.14
N ASN A 104 23.59 2.71 -6.84
CA ASN A 104 23.85 3.78 -5.88
C ASN A 104 25.35 4.01 -5.72
N GLN A 105 25.79 5.28 -5.80
CA GLN A 105 27.16 5.67 -5.54
C GLN A 105 27.18 6.83 -4.54
N ALA A 106 27.96 6.68 -3.47
CA ALA A 106 28.28 7.79 -2.58
C ALA A 106 29.43 8.61 -3.17
N ILE A 107 29.28 9.93 -3.21
CA ILE A 107 30.33 10.85 -3.63
C ILE A 107 30.78 11.63 -2.38
N PRO A 108 31.98 11.39 -1.85
CA PRO A 108 32.47 12.10 -0.67
C PRO A 108 32.63 13.60 -0.98
N MET A 109 31.98 14.45 -0.18
CA MET A 109 32.19 15.91 -0.21
C MET A 109 33.02 16.31 1.02
N GLY A 110 34.32 16.03 1.02
CA GLY A 110 35.21 16.31 2.17
C GLY A 110 36.64 15.77 2.01
N ARG A 111 37.53 16.08 2.97
CA ARG A 111 38.95 15.68 2.96
C ARG A 111 39.21 14.28 3.57
N GLU A 112 38.22 13.69 4.23
CA GLU A 112 38.34 12.43 4.99
C GLU A 112 37.68 11.29 4.19
N THR A 113 38.46 10.62 3.33
CA THR A 113 37.95 9.60 2.40
C THR A 113 37.92 8.18 3.02
N SER A 114 38.73 7.91 4.03
CA SER A 114 38.91 6.55 4.58
C SER A 114 37.76 6.08 5.48
N GLU A 115 37.19 6.96 6.30
CA GLU A 115 36.05 6.60 7.16
C GLU A 115 34.72 6.64 6.41
N THR A 116 34.60 7.53 5.41
CA THR A 116 33.42 7.66 4.57
C THR A 116 33.23 6.46 3.63
N ASP A 117 34.30 5.85 3.13
CA ASP A 117 34.23 4.63 2.31
C ASP A 117 33.69 3.41 3.09
N LEU A 118 33.97 3.31 4.39
CA LEU A 118 33.45 2.24 5.25
C LEU A 118 31.95 2.43 5.55
N LEU A 119 31.54 3.67 5.82
CA LEU A 119 30.14 4.03 6.11
C LEU A 119 29.24 3.97 4.86
N CYS A 120 29.81 4.18 3.67
CA CYS A 120 29.10 4.17 2.39
C CYS A 120 29.41 2.92 1.55
N SER A 121 29.67 1.77 2.20
CA SER A 121 29.86 0.52 1.46
C SER A 121 28.65 0.20 0.57
N MET A 122 28.85 -0.44 -0.58
CA MET A 122 27.74 -0.81 -1.48
C MET A 122 26.68 -1.67 -0.77
N LYS A 123 27.09 -2.55 0.15
CA LYS A 123 26.15 -3.34 0.94
C LYS A 123 25.23 -2.46 1.78
N TYR A 124 25.76 -1.42 2.40
CA TYR A 124 24.96 -0.46 3.16
C TYR A 124 24.04 0.35 2.23
N LEU A 125 24.58 0.91 1.14
CA LEU A 125 23.80 1.69 0.17
C LEU A 125 22.61 0.92 -0.42
N ASN A 126 22.76 -0.39 -0.62
CA ASN A 126 21.69 -1.25 -1.14
C ASN A 126 20.56 -1.51 -0.12
N THR A 127 20.76 -1.19 1.16
CA THR A 127 19.72 -1.31 2.21
C THR A 127 18.94 -0.02 2.43
N ILE A 128 19.42 1.11 1.90
CA ILE A 128 18.79 2.41 2.12
C ILE A 128 17.53 2.50 1.26
N THR A 129 16.42 2.88 1.90
CA THR A 129 15.15 3.19 1.23
C THR A 129 14.77 4.63 1.57
N PHE A 130 14.59 5.47 0.55
CA PHE A 130 14.20 6.87 0.73
C PHE A 130 12.70 7.04 0.46
N PRO A 131 12.01 7.92 1.21
CA PRO A 131 10.65 8.33 0.86
C PRO A 131 10.62 8.90 -0.57
N GLY A 132 9.67 8.44 -1.38
CA GLY A 132 9.51 8.90 -2.76
C GLY A 132 10.44 8.25 -3.79
N PHE A 133 11.29 7.30 -3.39
CA PHE A 133 12.12 6.53 -4.33
C PHE A 133 11.79 5.03 -4.24
N PRO A 134 11.88 4.29 -5.36
CA PRO A 134 11.78 2.84 -5.32
C PRO A 134 12.94 2.25 -4.51
N PRO A 135 12.73 1.07 -3.89
CA PRO A 135 13.78 0.35 -3.18
C PRO A 135 14.91 -0.09 -4.14
N HIS A 136 16.07 -0.45 -3.58
CA HIS A 136 17.21 -0.96 -4.35
C HIS A 136 16.82 -2.12 -5.27
N VAL A 137 15.96 -3.02 -4.81
CA VAL A 137 15.44 -4.14 -5.59
C VAL A 137 14.00 -3.83 -5.98
N LEU A 138 13.77 -3.55 -7.25
CA LEU A 138 12.44 -3.31 -7.81
C LEU A 138 12.05 -4.50 -8.70
N GLU A 139 11.09 -5.30 -8.24
CA GLU A 139 10.48 -6.36 -9.05
C GLU A 139 9.23 -5.84 -9.74
N LEU A 140 9.09 -6.12 -11.04
CA LEU A 140 7.93 -5.77 -11.86
C LEU A 140 7.51 -6.98 -12.70
N LYS A 141 6.21 -7.13 -12.92
CA LYS A 141 5.65 -8.12 -13.85
C LYS A 141 4.96 -7.45 -15.02
N VAL A 142 5.03 -8.09 -16.18
CA VAL A 142 4.25 -7.69 -17.36
C VAL A 142 2.76 -7.71 -16.99
N GLY A 143 2.05 -6.60 -17.27
CA GLY A 143 0.63 -6.46 -16.94
C GLY A 143 0.35 -5.72 -15.62
N SER A 144 1.35 -5.56 -14.75
CA SER A 144 1.16 -4.83 -13.49
C SER A 144 1.03 -3.32 -13.70
N PRO A 145 0.12 -2.63 -12.97
CA PRO A 145 0.07 -1.18 -12.97
C PRO A 145 1.28 -0.61 -12.23
N ILE A 146 1.84 0.48 -12.74
CA ILE A 146 2.94 1.21 -12.10
C ILE A 146 2.55 2.66 -11.89
N MET A 147 3.07 3.24 -10.80
CA MET A 147 3.03 4.68 -10.57
C MET A 147 4.38 5.28 -10.93
N LEU A 148 4.37 6.35 -11.71
CA LEU A 148 5.55 7.20 -11.91
C LEU A 148 5.66 8.14 -10.71
N LEU A 149 6.84 8.19 -10.10
CA LEU A 149 7.15 9.01 -8.93
C LEU A 149 7.93 10.27 -9.33
#